data_AF-A0A1B9BXR8-F1
#
_entry.id   AF-A0A1B9BXR8-F1
#
_cell.length_a   1.000
_cell.length_b   1.000
_cell.length_c   1.000
_cell.angle_alpha   90.00
_cell.angle_beta   90.00
_cell.angle_gamma   90.00
#
_symmetry.space_group_name_H-M   'P 1'
#
loop_
_entity.id
_entity.type
_entity.pdbx_description
1 polymer ?
#
loop_
_entity_poly.entity_id
_entity_poly.type
_entity_poly.pdbx_seq_one_letter_code
_entity_poly.pdbx_strand_id
1 'polypeptide(L)'
;MNKEDLADLKTRHSALLKLCKGGASRNVPISEDKLKTVEDEQGFILACVTNEPRIDFYLKLLGLQEVFSTSLPLPHAGLDAEVYAQEYIDKCLGTVKELASQVNLEQFQDAVRDKVIDCGTHFSGKMINSDAADAFAACSGGYHGQPHVSSRTIIAGGYSVPLDQAKLDNTGLYQRIIKVLEKDPIIHEAEVDGTILATVEAGAKAAFARHGEKQTPFVDHRLRQILLPSGEHYIAVSPLAAGGICVLFDRAIANIEQVTTDAADQEANGAEDGDDSKKMIASRRLYTRLNFPVGGAIVRNVSIHPKGVIQRPIFFDVPIRHPDLRAAWAFVYKPLRLFIHRDQIELYRQHIEGLPDSIRESSAATAIKVERAGPIREIAIGQHQQMMELAANIRETEFRDGDENRQIDEVLLFEKRANPPGPLDLAVVNGHFDQSYAITLAEAIAMRLYASVFMGREKRPMHQTDRDRIAVAAQKILENIL
;
A
#
# COMPACT_ATOMS: atom_id res chain seq x y z
N MET A 1 -35.92 3.59 35.13
CA MET A 1 -36.42 4.95 35.43
C MET A 1 -37.39 5.42 34.34
N ASN A 2 -38.46 6.16 34.68
CA ASN A 2 -39.41 6.66 33.67
C ASN A 2 -38.80 7.85 32.88
N LYS A 3 -39.45 8.31 31.80
CA LYS A 3 -38.91 9.41 30.96
C LYS A 3 -38.89 10.77 31.66
N GLU A 4 -39.84 11.03 32.56
CA GLU A 4 -39.97 12.29 33.28
C GLU A 4 -38.88 12.41 34.36
N ASP A 5 -38.65 11.35 35.13
CA ASP A 5 -37.57 11.25 36.12
C ASP A 5 -36.18 11.46 35.48
N LEU A 6 -35.96 10.88 34.29
CA LEU A 6 -34.71 11.06 33.55
C LEU A 6 -34.52 12.52 33.08
N ALA A 7 -35.60 13.19 32.66
CA ALA A 7 -35.55 14.59 32.25
C ALA A 7 -35.26 15.53 33.43
N ASP A 8 -35.83 15.21 34.59
CA ASP A 8 -35.56 15.92 35.85
C ASP A 8 -34.09 15.76 36.26
N LEU A 9 -33.55 14.53 36.27
CA LEU A 9 -32.13 14.30 36.57
C LEU A 9 -31.18 14.99 35.59
N LYS A 10 -31.49 14.97 34.30
CA LYS A 10 -30.70 15.72 33.29
C LYS A 10 -30.68 17.23 33.57
N THR A 11 -31.78 17.77 34.10
CA THR A 11 -31.86 19.18 34.48
C THR A 11 -31.03 19.46 35.73
N ARG A 12 -31.25 18.67 36.80
CA ARG A 12 -30.56 18.80 38.09
C ARG A 12 -29.05 18.58 38.04
N HIS A 13 -28.57 17.79 37.08
CA HIS A 13 -27.16 17.44 36.89
C HIS A 13 -26.63 17.93 35.54
N SER A 14 -27.20 19.00 35.00
CA SER A 14 -26.89 19.49 33.65
C SER A 14 -25.42 19.89 33.48
N ALA A 15 -24.80 20.52 34.47
CA ALA A 15 -23.38 20.85 34.44
C ALA A 15 -22.50 19.59 34.53
N LEU A 16 -22.82 18.63 35.41
CA LEU A 16 -22.11 17.35 35.48
C LEU A 16 -22.15 16.62 34.13
N LEU A 17 -23.32 16.56 33.48
CA LEU A 17 -23.51 15.92 32.18
C LEU A 17 -22.76 16.65 31.04
N LYS A 18 -22.62 17.98 31.15
CA LYS A 18 -21.83 18.80 30.22
C LYS A 18 -20.33 18.53 30.34
N LEU A 19 -19.83 18.32 31.56
CA LEU A 19 -18.40 18.04 31.82
C LEU A 19 -18.04 16.58 31.53
N CYS A 20 -18.94 15.65 31.84
CA CYS A 20 -18.73 14.22 31.65
C CYS A 20 -19.09 13.77 30.22
N LYS A 21 -18.27 14.13 29.23
CA LYS A 21 -18.48 13.75 27.83
C LYS A 21 -17.81 12.43 27.48
N GLY A 22 -18.50 11.61 26.70
CA GLY A 22 -17.99 10.36 26.16
C GLY A 22 -17.32 10.49 24.79
N GLY A 23 -16.89 9.34 24.25
CA GLY A 23 -16.39 9.20 22.89
C GLY A 23 -14.88 9.43 22.72
N ALA A 24 -14.34 9.03 21.57
CA ALA A 24 -12.90 9.12 21.29
C ALA A 24 -12.39 10.57 21.17
N SER A 25 -13.26 11.50 20.76
CA SER A 25 -12.99 12.93 20.67
C SER A 25 -13.45 13.73 21.89
N ARG A 26 -14.00 13.05 22.92
CA ARG A 26 -14.50 13.66 24.17
C ARG A 26 -15.54 14.77 23.97
N ASN A 27 -16.21 14.74 22.82
CA ASN A 27 -17.23 15.71 22.43
C ASN A 27 -18.60 15.06 22.24
N VAL A 28 -18.72 13.75 22.52
CA VAL A 28 -19.98 13.02 22.33
C VAL A 28 -20.73 13.03 23.66
N PRO A 29 -21.97 13.52 23.70
CA PRO A 29 -22.82 13.40 24.88
C PRO A 29 -22.96 11.93 25.31
N ILE A 30 -23.16 11.69 26.60
CA ILE A 30 -23.45 10.34 27.08
C ILE A 30 -24.72 9.83 26.36
N SER A 31 -24.64 8.62 25.79
CA SER A 31 -25.75 8.04 25.05
C SER A 31 -26.98 7.91 25.94
N GLU A 32 -28.15 8.32 25.44
CA GLU A 32 -29.39 8.21 26.21
C GLU A 32 -29.69 6.79 26.67
N ASP A 33 -29.33 5.78 25.87
CA ASP A 33 -29.59 4.38 26.20
C ASP A 33 -28.86 3.94 27.46
N LYS A 34 -27.62 4.43 27.68
CA LYS A 34 -26.89 4.22 28.94
C LYS A 34 -27.53 4.91 30.15
N LEU A 35 -28.17 6.05 29.93
CA LEU A 35 -28.83 6.80 31.01
C LEU A 35 -30.21 6.19 31.34
N LYS A 36 -30.87 5.57 30.35
CA LYS A 36 -32.17 4.89 30.53
C LYS A 36 -32.07 3.59 31.33
N THR A 37 -30.92 2.92 31.30
CA THR A 37 -30.69 1.67 32.05
C THR A 37 -30.47 1.88 33.54
N VAL A 38 -30.37 3.14 33.98
CA VAL A 38 -30.16 3.49 35.39
C VAL A 38 -31.48 3.44 36.16
N GLU A 39 -31.44 2.93 37.39
CA GLU A 39 -32.60 2.79 38.26
C GLU A 39 -32.84 4.01 39.15
N ASP A 40 -31.78 4.70 39.59
CA ASP A 40 -31.82 5.80 40.55
C ASP A 40 -30.85 6.96 40.25
N GLU A 41 -30.88 8.00 41.07
CA GLU A 41 -30.00 9.17 40.94
C GLU A 41 -28.52 8.83 41.13
N GLN A 42 -28.20 7.91 42.04
CA GLN A 42 -26.81 7.51 42.30
C GLN A 42 -26.21 6.80 41.09
N GLY A 43 -26.94 5.89 40.46
CA GLY A 43 -26.53 5.24 39.22
C GLY A 43 -26.42 6.23 38.06
N PHE A 44 -27.19 7.33 38.06
CA PHE A 44 -27.12 8.36 37.02
C PHE A 44 -25.82 9.15 37.16
N ILE A 45 -25.49 9.55 38.39
CA ILE A 45 -24.24 10.23 38.72
C ILE A 45 -23.05 9.33 38.41
N LEU A 46 -23.10 8.05 38.81
CA LEU A 46 -22.08 7.07 38.48
C LEU A 46 -21.88 6.95 36.96
N ALA A 47 -22.97 6.85 36.19
CA ALA A 47 -22.90 6.82 34.74
C ALA A 47 -22.26 8.09 34.16
N CYS A 48 -22.51 9.26 34.72
CA CYS A 48 -21.83 10.49 34.34
C CYS A 48 -20.34 10.43 34.65
N VAL A 49 -19.97 10.29 35.92
CA VAL A 49 -18.58 10.38 36.40
C VAL A 49 -17.68 9.31 35.77
N THR A 50 -18.20 8.10 35.52
CA THR A 50 -17.44 7.03 34.83
C THR A 50 -17.19 7.30 33.34
N ASN A 51 -17.86 8.28 32.73
CA ASN A 51 -17.55 8.75 31.37
C ASN A 51 -16.63 9.97 31.38
N GLU A 52 -16.28 10.52 32.55
CA GLU A 52 -15.25 11.56 32.64
C GLU A 52 -13.89 10.99 32.19
N PRO A 53 -13.16 11.64 31.27
CA PRO A 53 -12.00 11.03 30.61
C PRO A 53 -10.87 10.58 31.54
N ARG A 54 -10.60 11.33 32.61
CA ARG A 54 -9.51 11.06 33.56
C ARG A 54 -9.89 9.87 34.44
N ILE A 55 -11.12 9.85 34.94
CA ILE A 55 -11.68 8.77 35.75
C ILE A 55 -11.81 7.48 34.91
N ASP A 56 -12.42 7.55 33.73
CA ASP A 56 -12.57 6.41 32.80
C ASP A 56 -11.22 5.77 32.45
N PHE A 57 -10.15 6.59 32.37
CA PHE A 57 -8.81 6.09 32.11
C PHE A 57 -8.32 5.16 33.21
N TYR A 58 -8.35 5.62 34.47
CA TYR A 58 -7.95 4.81 35.63
C TYR A 58 -8.82 3.57 35.79
N LEU A 59 -10.15 3.73 35.72
CA LEU A 59 -11.08 2.62 35.90
C LEU A 59 -10.81 1.48 34.91
N LYS A 60 -10.60 1.79 33.64
CA LYS A 60 -10.31 0.78 32.60
C LYS A 60 -8.89 0.25 32.65
N LEU A 61 -7.91 1.08 32.99
CA LEU A 61 -6.52 0.65 33.06
C LEU A 61 -6.30 -0.30 34.24
N LEU A 62 -6.96 -0.06 35.38
CA LEU A 62 -6.73 -0.82 36.61
C LEU A 62 -7.86 -1.80 36.96
N GLY A 63 -8.95 -1.82 36.19
CA GLY A 63 -10.10 -2.70 36.43
C GLY A 63 -10.89 -2.33 37.70
N LEU A 64 -11.01 -1.04 38.00
CA LEU A 64 -11.56 -0.53 39.27
C LEU A 64 -13.08 -0.21 39.23
N GLN A 65 -13.79 -0.57 38.15
CA GLN A 65 -15.19 -0.17 37.96
C GLN A 65 -16.11 -0.61 39.10
N GLU A 66 -16.00 -1.87 39.52
CA GLU A 66 -16.84 -2.44 40.57
C GLU A 66 -16.51 -1.85 41.95
N VAL A 67 -15.23 -1.67 42.26
CA VAL A 67 -14.82 -1.10 43.55
C VAL A 67 -15.22 0.37 43.64
N PHE A 68 -15.02 1.13 42.56
CA PHE A 68 -15.37 2.55 42.52
C PHE A 68 -16.87 2.79 42.66
N SER A 69 -17.74 1.93 42.10
CA SER A 69 -19.20 2.09 42.24
C SER A 69 -19.66 2.04 43.69
N THR A 70 -18.99 1.24 44.53
CA THR A 70 -19.28 1.12 45.97
C THR A 70 -18.64 2.23 46.82
N SER A 71 -17.60 2.88 46.29
CA SER A 71 -16.83 3.93 46.96
C SER A 71 -17.16 5.34 46.43
N LEU A 72 -18.22 5.47 45.62
CA LEU A 72 -18.60 6.72 45.00
C LEU A 72 -18.90 7.77 46.09
N PRO A 73 -18.23 8.94 46.09
CA PRO A 73 -18.51 9.99 47.04
C PRO A 73 -19.96 10.46 46.98
N LEU A 74 -20.57 10.73 48.14
CA LEU A 74 -21.90 11.32 48.18
C LEU A 74 -21.90 12.69 47.45
N PRO A 75 -22.84 12.92 46.52
CA PRO A 75 -23.00 14.21 45.86
C PRO A 75 -23.48 15.26 46.85
N HIS A 76 -23.01 16.50 46.67
CA HIS A 76 -23.58 17.66 47.36
C HIS A 76 -24.65 18.30 46.48
N ALA A 77 -25.51 19.14 47.06
CA ALA A 77 -26.55 19.85 46.31
C ALA A 77 -25.92 20.87 45.33
N GLY A 78 -26.57 21.12 44.19
CA GLY A 78 -26.17 22.17 43.25
C GLY A 78 -25.26 21.71 42.09
N LEU A 79 -25.29 20.43 41.71
CA LEU A 79 -24.52 19.88 40.56
C LEU A 79 -25.01 20.38 39.18
N ASP A 80 -26.01 21.26 39.15
CA ASP A 80 -26.41 22.06 37.99
C ASP A 80 -25.48 23.26 37.76
N ALA A 81 -24.70 23.67 38.76
CA ALA A 81 -23.66 24.68 38.61
C ALA A 81 -22.28 24.06 38.27
N GLU A 82 -21.57 24.67 37.31
CA GLU A 82 -20.32 24.14 36.77
C GLU A 82 -19.20 24.01 37.81
N VAL A 83 -19.12 24.95 38.78
CA VAL A 83 -18.12 24.92 39.86
C VAL A 83 -18.32 23.71 40.77
N TYR A 84 -19.54 23.49 41.26
CA TYR A 84 -19.87 22.36 42.14
C TYR A 84 -19.74 21.01 41.42
N ALA A 85 -20.13 20.95 40.15
CA ALA A 85 -19.93 19.76 39.32
C ALA A 85 -18.44 19.42 39.16
N GLN A 86 -17.59 20.42 38.93
CA GLN A 86 -16.14 20.24 38.82
C GLN A 86 -15.52 19.80 40.15
N GLU A 87 -15.87 20.44 41.26
CA GLU A 87 -15.41 20.04 42.59
C GLU A 87 -15.79 18.58 42.92
N TYR A 88 -17.00 18.17 42.53
CA TYR A 88 -17.44 16.79 42.71
C TYR A 88 -16.65 15.80 41.84
N ILE A 89 -16.36 16.15 40.57
CA ILE A 89 -15.51 15.35 39.69
C ILE A 89 -14.11 15.19 40.28
N ASP A 90 -13.51 16.27 40.77
CA ASP A 90 -12.15 16.24 41.32
C ASP A 90 -12.10 15.42 42.61
N LYS A 91 -13.16 15.46 43.44
CA LYS A 91 -13.32 14.55 44.58
C LYS A 91 -13.39 13.08 44.14
N CYS A 92 -14.17 12.78 43.10
CA CYS A 92 -14.26 11.42 42.54
C CYS A 92 -12.91 10.95 41.98
N LEU A 93 -12.18 11.82 41.29
CA LEU A 93 -10.84 11.54 40.79
C LEU A 93 -9.87 11.24 41.94
N GLY A 94 -9.95 12.01 43.04
CA GLY A 94 -9.20 11.74 44.27
C GLY A 94 -9.45 10.33 44.81
N THR A 95 -10.72 9.91 44.93
CA THR A 95 -11.08 8.56 45.35
C THR A 95 -10.52 7.48 44.41
N VAL A 96 -10.57 7.70 43.10
CA VAL A 96 -10.02 6.73 42.13
C VAL A 96 -8.49 6.63 42.26
N LYS A 97 -7.79 7.74 42.50
CA LYS A 97 -6.34 7.75 42.75
C LYS A 97 -5.98 7.04 44.06
N GLU A 98 -6.78 7.21 45.11
CA GLU A 98 -6.62 6.46 46.37
C GLU A 98 -6.78 4.96 46.14
N LEU A 99 -7.83 4.54 45.41
CA LEU A 99 -8.01 3.14 45.04
C LEU A 99 -6.86 2.61 44.17
N ALA A 100 -6.37 3.42 43.22
CA ALA A 100 -5.22 3.06 42.39
C ALA A 100 -3.95 2.83 43.21
N SER A 101 -3.73 3.58 44.30
CA SER A 101 -2.58 3.41 45.20
C SER A 101 -2.58 2.07 45.95
N GLN A 102 -3.73 1.41 46.03
CA GLN A 102 -3.89 0.11 46.70
C GLN A 102 -3.72 -1.08 45.74
N VAL A 103 -3.56 -0.82 44.44
CA VAL A 103 -3.37 -1.88 43.44
C VAL A 103 -2.01 -2.55 43.63
N ASN A 104 -2.01 -3.88 43.63
CA ASN A 104 -0.78 -4.65 43.62
C ASN A 104 -0.09 -4.51 42.25
N LEU A 105 1.03 -3.77 42.22
CA LEU A 105 1.76 -3.48 40.98
C LEU A 105 2.33 -4.72 40.28
N GLU A 106 2.71 -5.75 41.02
CA GLU A 106 3.24 -6.99 40.44
C GLU A 106 2.14 -7.75 39.70
N GLN A 107 0.97 -7.92 40.34
CA GLN A 107 -0.20 -8.51 39.70
C GLN A 107 -0.70 -7.67 38.51
N PHE A 108 -0.64 -6.35 38.62
CA PHE A 108 -1.01 -5.46 37.53
C PHE A 108 -0.04 -5.57 36.34
N GLN A 109 1.27 -5.66 36.60
CA GLN A 109 2.27 -5.87 35.56
C GLN A 109 2.01 -7.19 34.79
N ASP A 110 1.68 -8.25 35.51
CA ASP A 110 1.31 -9.53 34.93
C ASP A 110 0.04 -9.43 34.07
N ALA A 111 -0.99 -8.75 34.57
CA ALA A 111 -2.21 -8.50 33.82
C ALA A 111 -1.96 -7.69 32.54
N VAL A 112 -1.09 -6.67 32.59
CA VAL A 112 -0.66 -5.91 31.40
C VAL A 112 0.06 -6.82 30.41
N ARG A 113 1.04 -7.59 30.87
CA ARG A 113 1.80 -8.53 30.03
C ARG A 113 0.85 -9.48 29.31
N ASP A 114 -0.01 -10.15 30.06
CA ASP A 114 -0.91 -11.17 29.54
C ASP A 114 -1.91 -10.54 28.57
N LYS A 115 -2.40 -9.32 28.86
CA LYS A 115 -3.29 -8.58 27.95
C LYS A 115 -2.60 -8.18 26.65
N VAL A 116 -1.32 -7.77 26.67
CA VAL A 116 -0.56 -7.44 25.46
C VAL A 116 -0.28 -8.70 24.64
N ILE A 117 0.08 -9.82 25.26
CA ILE A 117 0.22 -11.12 24.57
C ILE A 117 -1.13 -11.53 23.95
N ASP A 118 -2.22 -11.24 24.64
CA ASP A 118 -3.54 -11.66 24.23
C ASP A 118 -4.11 -10.85 23.06
N CYS A 119 -4.02 -9.52 23.17
CA CYS A 119 -4.64 -8.58 22.24
C CYS A 119 -3.66 -7.93 21.26
N GLY A 120 -2.36 -7.89 21.55
CA GLY A 120 -1.38 -7.14 20.77
C GLY A 120 -0.86 -7.86 19.54
N THR A 121 -0.82 -7.16 18.42
CA THR A 121 -0.30 -7.71 17.17
C THR A 121 0.23 -6.62 16.23
N HIS A 122 1.16 -6.98 15.35
CA HIS A 122 1.57 -6.11 14.24
C HIS A 122 0.73 -6.37 12.98
N PHE A 123 0.28 -7.62 12.82
CA PHE A 123 -0.51 -8.07 11.69
C PHE A 123 -1.84 -8.66 12.17
N SER A 124 -2.95 -8.22 11.60
CA SER A 124 -4.30 -8.65 11.98
C SER A 124 -5.14 -8.99 10.75
N GLY A 125 -5.82 -10.13 10.83
CA GLY A 125 -6.81 -10.58 9.84
C GLY A 125 -8.15 -9.88 9.98
N LYS A 126 -8.39 -9.17 11.10
CA LYS A 126 -9.66 -8.46 11.33
C LYS A 126 -9.92 -7.34 10.33
N MET A 127 -8.87 -6.74 9.78
CA MET A 127 -9.01 -5.76 8.68
C MET A 127 -9.34 -6.41 7.33
N ILE A 128 -9.13 -7.71 7.18
CA ILE A 128 -9.57 -8.48 6.00
C ILE A 128 -11.02 -8.93 6.17
N ASN A 129 -11.33 -9.46 7.35
CA ASN A 129 -12.69 -9.83 7.75
C ASN A 129 -12.82 -9.66 9.27
N SER A 130 -13.79 -8.87 9.74
CA SER A 130 -13.96 -8.54 11.16
C SER A 130 -14.15 -9.75 12.06
N ASP A 131 -14.72 -10.83 11.51
CA ASP A 131 -15.03 -12.06 12.23
C ASP A 131 -13.91 -13.10 12.11
N ALA A 132 -12.78 -12.74 11.50
CA ALA A 132 -11.59 -13.59 11.49
C ALA A 132 -11.11 -13.83 12.93
N ALA A 133 -11.15 -15.10 13.32
CA ALA A 133 -10.65 -15.58 14.59
C ALA A 133 -9.21 -16.04 14.44
N ASP A 134 -8.39 -15.83 15.48
CA ASP A 134 -7.02 -16.37 15.57
C ASP A 134 -6.14 -16.08 14.34
N ALA A 135 -6.39 -14.93 13.71
CA ALA A 135 -5.74 -14.48 12.51
C ALA A 135 -4.84 -13.28 12.83
N PHE A 136 -3.72 -13.51 13.51
CA PHE A 136 -2.83 -12.43 13.91
C PHE A 136 -1.39 -12.92 14.01
N ALA A 137 -0.43 -12.01 13.82
CA ALA A 137 0.98 -12.29 13.96
C ALA A 137 1.74 -11.07 14.48
N ALA A 138 2.67 -11.29 15.41
CA ALA A 138 3.66 -10.30 15.75
C ALA A 138 4.76 -10.27 14.68
N CYS A 139 5.32 -9.09 14.44
CA CYS A 139 6.52 -8.97 13.63
C CYS A 139 7.68 -9.66 14.36
N SER A 140 8.11 -10.79 13.82
CA SER A 140 9.27 -11.55 14.30
C SER A 140 10.33 -11.60 13.21
N GLY A 141 11.60 -11.62 13.64
CA GLY A 141 12.78 -11.72 12.76
C GLY A 141 13.48 -10.40 12.46
N GLY A 142 14.72 -10.52 11.96
CA GLY A 142 15.56 -9.38 11.57
C GLY A 142 15.42 -8.99 10.09
N TYR A 143 16.09 -7.91 9.70
CA TYR A 143 16.20 -7.48 8.31
C TYR A 143 16.94 -8.52 7.46
N HIS A 144 16.39 -8.87 6.30
CA HIS A 144 16.96 -9.88 5.39
C HIS A 144 17.61 -9.27 4.14
N GLY A 145 17.99 -7.98 4.15
CA GLY A 145 18.67 -7.36 3.00
C GLY A 145 17.77 -7.01 1.81
N GLN A 146 16.44 -7.11 1.95
CA GLN A 146 15.53 -6.76 0.85
C GLN A 146 15.29 -5.24 0.78
N PRO A 147 15.27 -4.64 -0.42
CA PRO A 147 15.12 -3.18 -0.58
C PRO A 147 13.70 -2.66 -0.30
N HIS A 148 12.75 -3.53 0.05
CA HIS A 148 11.35 -3.18 0.25
C HIS A 148 11.11 -2.58 1.64
N VAL A 149 10.25 -1.57 1.73
CA VAL A 149 9.75 -1.06 3.02
C VAL A 149 8.73 -2.04 3.60
N SER A 150 9.00 -2.55 4.81
CA SER A 150 8.11 -3.45 5.55
C SER A 150 8.21 -3.20 7.06
N SER A 151 7.31 -3.78 7.87
CA SER A 151 7.41 -3.70 9.33
C SER A 151 8.78 -4.14 9.84
N ARG A 152 9.40 -5.16 9.22
CA ARG A 152 10.73 -5.65 9.61
C ARG A 152 11.82 -4.62 9.31
N THR A 153 11.80 -3.98 8.14
CA THR A 153 12.81 -2.98 7.78
C THR A 153 12.67 -1.73 8.65
N ILE A 154 11.44 -1.33 8.97
CA ILE A 154 11.15 -0.21 9.86
C ILE A 154 11.68 -0.48 11.27
N ILE A 155 11.36 -1.65 11.85
CA ILE A 155 11.85 -2.05 13.17
C ILE A 155 13.38 -2.17 13.20
N ALA A 156 13.98 -2.78 12.17
CA ALA A 156 15.43 -2.88 12.05
C ALA A 156 16.12 -1.52 11.92
N GLY A 157 15.43 -0.53 11.35
CA GLY A 157 15.87 0.88 11.30
C GLY A 157 15.73 1.62 12.63
N GLY A 158 15.31 0.97 13.71
CA GLY A 158 15.16 1.56 15.04
C GLY A 158 13.83 2.29 15.26
N TYR A 159 12.87 2.18 14.33
CA TYR A 159 11.55 2.79 14.47
C TYR A 159 10.57 1.82 15.14
N SER A 160 9.71 2.34 16.01
CA SER A 160 8.60 1.58 16.57
C SER A 160 7.47 1.46 15.55
N VAL A 161 6.93 0.26 15.37
CA VAL A 161 5.69 0.04 14.61
C VAL A 161 4.55 -0.08 15.62
N PRO A 162 3.54 0.82 15.56
CA PRO A 162 2.41 0.76 16.48
C PRO A 162 1.72 -0.61 16.43
N LEU A 163 1.33 -1.12 17.60
CA LEU A 163 0.55 -2.34 17.69
C LEU A 163 -0.91 -2.08 17.31
N ASP A 164 -1.49 -3.04 16.61
CA ASP A 164 -2.93 -3.15 16.42
C ASP A 164 -3.53 -4.22 17.36
N GLN A 165 -4.82 -4.50 17.21
CA GLN A 165 -5.53 -5.52 17.96
C GLN A 165 -5.72 -6.82 17.16
N ALA A 166 -5.35 -7.93 17.80
CA ALA A 166 -5.62 -9.29 17.36
C ALA A 166 -7.11 -9.65 17.52
N LYS A 167 -7.72 -9.14 18.59
CA LYS A 167 -9.12 -9.35 18.93
C LYS A 167 -9.73 -8.16 19.66
N LEU A 168 -11.05 -8.16 19.73
CA LEU A 168 -11.80 -7.07 20.36
C LEU A 168 -11.46 -6.97 21.85
N ASP A 169 -11.11 -5.78 22.29
CA ASP A 169 -10.89 -5.50 23.71
C ASP A 169 -12.19 -5.02 24.38
N ASN A 170 -12.96 -5.97 24.90
CA ASN A 170 -14.22 -5.68 25.60
C ASN A 170 -14.02 -4.90 26.91
N THR A 171 -12.84 -5.02 27.53
CA THR A 171 -12.53 -4.35 28.81
C THR A 171 -12.05 -2.92 28.64
N GLY A 172 -11.53 -2.56 27.47
CA GLY A 172 -10.86 -1.28 27.23
C GLY A 172 -9.45 -1.18 27.83
N LEU A 173 -8.98 -2.18 28.58
CA LEU A 173 -7.65 -2.24 29.18
C LEU A 173 -6.53 -2.14 28.13
N TYR A 174 -6.61 -2.95 27.07
CA TYR A 174 -5.60 -2.93 26.01
C TYR A 174 -5.56 -1.58 25.31
N GLN A 175 -6.73 -0.94 25.11
CA GLN A 175 -6.78 0.42 24.58
C GLN A 175 -6.08 1.44 25.48
N ARG A 176 -6.14 1.29 26.81
CA ARG A 176 -5.43 2.16 27.75
C ARG A 176 -3.92 1.87 27.76
N ILE A 177 -3.53 0.61 27.68
CA ILE A 177 -2.12 0.20 27.54
C ILE A 177 -1.50 0.83 26.29
N ILE A 178 -2.15 0.72 25.12
CA ILE A 178 -1.63 1.32 23.88
C ILE A 178 -1.50 2.83 23.99
N LYS A 179 -2.45 3.51 24.66
CA LYS A 179 -2.33 4.94 24.91
C LYS A 179 -1.07 5.27 25.71
N VAL A 180 -0.76 4.51 26.77
CA VAL A 180 0.47 4.64 27.55
C VAL A 180 1.70 4.49 26.65
N LEU A 181 1.76 3.40 25.87
CA LEU A 181 2.92 3.11 25.00
C LEU A 181 3.12 4.16 23.90
N GLU A 182 2.04 4.73 23.37
CA GLU A 182 2.07 5.78 22.34
C GLU A 182 2.15 7.20 22.93
N LYS A 183 2.24 7.34 24.26
CA LYS A 183 2.31 8.63 24.96
C LYS A 183 1.16 9.58 24.61
N ASP A 184 -0.06 9.05 24.57
CA ASP A 184 -1.28 9.82 24.29
C ASP A 184 -1.44 10.99 25.29
N PRO A 185 -1.80 12.21 24.83
CA PRO A 185 -1.97 13.39 25.70
C PRO A 185 -2.90 13.17 26.90
N ILE A 186 -3.88 12.24 26.81
CA ILE A 186 -4.77 11.90 27.93
C ILE A 186 -4.01 11.50 29.19
N ILE A 187 -2.82 10.92 29.06
CA ILE A 187 -2.05 10.43 30.22
C ILE A 187 -1.66 11.59 31.13
N HIS A 188 -1.22 12.69 30.50
CA HIS A 188 -0.87 13.91 31.22
C HIS A 188 -2.12 14.56 31.82
N GLU A 189 -3.21 14.64 31.06
CA GLU A 189 -4.48 15.20 31.54
C GLU A 189 -5.09 14.41 32.70
N ALA A 190 -4.95 13.09 32.68
CA ALA A 190 -5.41 12.21 33.75
C ALA A 190 -4.47 12.19 34.95
N GLU A 191 -3.30 12.81 34.86
CA GLU A 191 -2.29 12.83 35.92
C GLU A 191 -2.01 11.41 36.43
N VAL A 192 -1.72 10.50 35.49
CA VAL A 192 -1.43 9.10 35.82
C VAL A 192 -0.11 9.02 36.58
N ASP A 193 -0.12 8.32 37.71
CA ASP A 193 1.08 8.14 38.53
C ASP A 193 2.23 7.49 37.74
N GLY A 194 3.45 8.01 37.92
CA GLY A 194 4.63 7.56 37.18
C GLY A 194 5.00 6.09 37.43
N THR A 195 4.70 5.55 38.61
CA THR A 195 4.95 4.14 38.92
C THR A 195 3.97 3.22 38.17
N ILE A 196 2.71 3.64 38.01
CA ILE A 196 1.72 2.92 37.20
C ILE A 196 2.16 2.90 35.73
N LEU A 197 2.62 4.05 35.21
CA LEU A 197 3.13 4.14 33.82
C LEU A 197 4.33 3.22 33.60
N ALA A 198 5.31 3.27 34.51
CA ALA A 198 6.48 2.38 34.45
C ALA A 198 6.09 0.90 34.54
N THR A 199 5.07 0.56 35.33
CA THR A 199 4.54 -0.80 35.46
C THR A 199 3.90 -1.28 34.16
N VAL A 200 3.14 -0.42 33.47
CA VAL A 200 2.56 -0.73 32.15
C VAL A 200 3.66 -0.96 31.11
N GLU A 201 4.67 -0.08 31.07
CA GLU A 201 5.81 -0.21 30.15
C GLU A 201 6.60 -1.50 30.42
N ALA A 202 6.83 -1.85 31.69
CA ALA A 202 7.50 -3.09 32.09
C ALA A 202 6.70 -4.33 31.67
N GLY A 203 5.39 -4.35 31.91
CA GLY A 203 4.51 -5.44 31.49
C GLY A 203 4.48 -5.62 29.97
N ALA A 204 4.37 -4.52 29.22
CA ALA A 204 4.43 -4.55 27.76
C ALA A 204 5.79 -5.05 27.25
N LYS A 205 6.90 -4.58 27.84
CA LYS A 205 8.26 -5.07 27.50
C LYS A 205 8.40 -6.57 27.75
N ALA A 206 7.87 -7.06 28.86
CA ALA A 206 7.86 -8.50 29.15
C ALA A 206 7.03 -9.29 28.13
N ALA A 207 5.91 -8.72 27.65
CA ALA A 207 5.12 -9.32 26.57
C ALA A 207 5.89 -9.38 25.24
N PHE A 208 6.58 -8.30 24.87
CA PHE A 208 7.41 -8.25 23.66
C PHE A 208 8.51 -9.31 23.64
N ALA A 209 9.13 -9.60 24.79
CA ALA A 209 10.12 -10.66 24.90
C ALA A 209 9.53 -12.08 24.63
N ARG A 210 8.22 -12.27 24.83
CA ARG A 210 7.52 -13.55 24.70
C ARG A 210 6.66 -13.67 23.44
N HIS A 211 6.58 -12.62 22.62
CA HIS A 211 5.64 -12.54 21.50
C HIS A 211 5.83 -13.63 20.41
N GLY A 212 6.97 -14.31 20.37
CA GLY A 212 7.22 -15.47 19.50
C GLY A 212 6.49 -16.76 19.90
N GLU A 213 5.90 -16.82 21.10
CA GLU A 213 5.27 -18.02 21.66
C GLU A 213 3.83 -18.24 21.14
N LYS A 214 3.17 -17.21 20.59
CA LYS A 214 1.77 -17.28 20.17
C LYS A 214 1.65 -17.49 18.65
N GLN A 215 1.73 -18.75 18.23
CA GLN A 215 1.40 -19.16 16.87
C GLN A 215 -0.02 -19.73 16.84
N THR A 216 -0.79 -19.37 15.81
CA THR A 216 -2.12 -19.94 15.61
C THR A 216 -2.00 -21.16 14.69
N PRO A 217 -2.35 -22.37 15.15
CA PRO A 217 -2.18 -23.59 14.36
C PRO A 217 -3.20 -23.70 13.20
N PHE A 218 -4.17 -22.80 13.15
CA PHE A 218 -5.25 -22.80 12.17
C PHE A 218 -5.30 -21.48 11.41
N VAL A 219 -5.64 -21.56 10.12
CA VAL A 219 -5.93 -20.41 9.27
C VAL A 219 -7.44 -20.29 9.15
N ASP A 220 -8.00 -19.14 9.53
CA ASP A 220 -9.44 -18.88 9.37
C ASP A 220 -9.82 -18.91 7.88
N HIS A 221 -10.87 -19.65 7.55
CA HIS A 221 -11.37 -19.83 6.18
C HIS A 221 -11.81 -18.53 5.50
N ARG A 222 -12.05 -17.45 6.26
CA ARG A 222 -12.40 -16.13 5.74
C ARG A 222 -11.19 -15.36 5.23
N LEU A 223 -9.98 -15.80 5.55
CA LEU A 223 -8.76 -15.20 5.05
C LEU A 223 -8.47 -15.65 3.63
N ARG A 224 -7.91 -14.75 2.83
CA ARG A 224 -7.42 -15.10 1.50
C ARG A 224 -6.19 -16.00 1.65
N GLN A 225 -6.14 -17.06 0.86
CA GLN A 225 -4.97 -17.94 0.75
C GLN A 225 -4.45 -17.85 -0.68
N ILE A 226 -3.15 -17.60 -0.81
CA ILE A 226 -2.46 -17.49 -2.09
C ILE A 226 -1.43 -18.62 -2.13
N LEU A 227 -1.41 -19.37 -3.22
CA LEU A 227 -0.40 -20.41 -3.45
C LEU A 227 0.80 -19.77 -4.15
N LEU A 228 1.95 -19.80 -3.48
CA LEU A 228 3.23 -19.35 -4.04
C LEU A 228 4.04 -20.58 -4.45
N PRO A 229 4.54 -20.65 -5.70
CA PRO A 229 5.40 -21.76 -6.11
C PRO A 229 6.72 -21.75 -5.32
N SER A 230 7.16 -22.93 -4.88
CA SER A 230 8.40 -23.14 -4.15
C SER A 230 9.03 -24.47 -4.59
N GLY A 231 9.92 -24.42 -5.58
CA GLY A 231 10.44 -25.60 -6.25
C GLY A 231 9.32 -26.42 -6.91
N GLU A 232 9.24 -27.71 -6.58
CA GLU A 232 8.22 -28.65 -7.06
C GLU A 232 6.89 -28.59 -6.28
N HIS A 233 6.77 -27.67 -5.31
CA HIS A 233 5.63 -27.58 -4.40
C HIS A 233 5.03 -26.16 -4.39
N TYR A 234 3.91 -26.01 -3.69
CA TYR A 234 3.30 -24.73 -3.40
C TYR A 234 3.27 -24.48 -1.89
N ILE A 235 3.54 -23.25 -1.50
CA ILE A 235 3.35 -22.75 -0.14
C ILE A 235 2.07 -21.92 -0.12
N ALA A 236 1.12 -22.32 0.73
CA ALA A 236 -0.07 -21.53 0.99
C ALA A 236 0.28 -20.39 1.96
N VAL A 237 0.02 -19.15 1.55
CA VAL A 237 0.27 -17.95 2.35
C VAL A 237 -1.03 -17.19 2.55
N SER A 238 -1.33 -16.85 3.80
CA SER A 238 -2.39 -15.91 4.15
C SER A 238 -1.80 -14.56 4.52
N PRO A 239 -1.86 -13.56 3.63
CA PRO A 239 -1.42 -12.22 3.97
C PRO A 239 -2.33 -11.64 5.06
N LEU A 240 -1.74 -11.03 6.07
CA LEU A 240 -2.42 -10.31 7.13
C LEU A 240 -2.12 -8.81 6.99
N ALA A 241 -3.08 -7.95 7.36
CA ALA A 241 -2.93 -6.52 7.23
C ALA A 241 -2.17 -5.93 8.42
N ALA A 242 -1.35 -4.90 8.18
CA ALA A 242 -0.53 -4.25 9.20
C ALA A 242 -1.07 -2.86 9.56
N GLY A 243 -1.97 -2.77 10.54
CA GLY A 243 -2.63 -1.51 10.90
C GLY A 243 -1.65 -0.44 11.41
N GLY A 244 -0.61 -0.87 12.12
CA GLY A 244 0.47 0.01 12.56
C GLY A 244 1.23 0.70 11.43
N ILE A 245 1.39 0.04 10.26
CA ILE A 245 1.99 0.70 9.09
C ILE A 245 1.10 1.84 8.58
N CYS A 246 -0.23 1.65 8.60
CA CYS A 246 -1.16 2.72 8.21
C CYS A 246 -1.01 3.94 9.11
N VAL A 247 -0.79 3.75 10.42
CA VAL A 247 -0.51 4.84 11.37
C VAL A 247 0.77 5.59 10.99
N LEU A 248 1.85 4.86 10.71
CA LEU A 248 3.13 5.48 10.33
C LEU A 248 3.01 6.30 9.05
N PHE A 249 2.33 5.77 8.03
CA PHE A 249 2.08 6.50 6.79
C PHE A 249 1.15 7.70 6.98
N ASP A 250 0.14 7.59 7.85
CA ASP A 250 -0.73 8.73 8.13
C ASP A 250 0.04 9.88 8.82
N ARG A 251 0.87 9.56 9.82
CA ARG A 251 1.77 10.53 10.48
C ARG A 251 2.75 11.17 9.49
N ALA A 252 3.39 10.36 8.65
CA ALA A 252 4.35 10.86 7.66
C ALA A 252 3.69 11.82 6.66
N ILE A 253 2.47 11.50 6.23
CA ILE A 253 1.70 12.36 5.32
C ILE A 253 1.27 13.65 6.01
N ALA A 254 0.76 13.59 7.25
CA ALA A 254 0.39 14.79 7.99
C ALA A 254 1.58 15.76 8.12
N ASN A 255 2.78 15.23 8.36
CA ASN A 255 4.01 16.04 8.40
C ASN A 255 4.32 16.66 7.03
N ILE A 256 4.18 15.91 5.93
CA ILE A 256 4.41 16.44 4.57
C ILE A 256 3.39 17.55 4.26
N GLU A 257 2.10 17.31 4.55
CA GLU A 257 1.03 18.30 4.34
C GLU A 257 1.30 19.57 5.13
N GLN A 258 1.66 19.45 6.41
CA GLN A 258 1.99 20.59 7.25
C GLN A 258 3.18 21.39 6.70
N VAL A 259 4.28 20.73 6.33
CA VAL A 259 5.45 21.40 5.73
C VAL A 259 5.07 22.12 4.43
N THR A 260 4.20 21.53 3.60
CA THR A 260 3.74 22.20 2.38
C THR A 260 2.83 23.40 2.65
N THR A 261 2.01 23.36 3.70
CA THR A 261 1.18 24.50 4.12
C THR A 261 2.04 25.62 4.68
N ASP A 262 2.97 25.30 5.58
CA ASP A 262 3.87 26.29 6.19
C ASP A 262 4.75 26.99 5.13
N ALA A 263 5.22 26.26 4.12
CA ALA A 263 5.97 26.84 3.01
C ALA A 263 5.11 27.78 2.14
N ALA A 264 3.86 27.40 1.85
CA ALA A 264 2.93 28.24 1.10
C ALA A 264 2.55 29.52 1.87
N ASP A 265 2.38 29.43 3.19
CA ASP A 265 2.06 30.57 4.04
C ASP A 265 3.26 31.52 4.21
N GLN A 266 4.49 31.01 4.21
CA GLN A 266 5.71 31.83 4.23
C GLN A 266 5.94 32.56 2.90
N GLU A 267 5.68 31.93 1.75
CA GLU A 267 5.78 32.59 0.44
C GLU A 267 4.65 33.63 0.23
N ALA A 268 3.45 33.36 0.74
CA ALA A 268 2.33 34.30 0.67
C ALA A 268 2.56 35.56 1.54
N ASN A 269 3.24 35.42 2.68
CA ASN A 269 3.57 36.53 3.58
C ASN A 269 4.92 37.21 3.25
N GLY A 270 5.74 36.63 2.38
CA GLY A 270 6.99 37.22 1.87
C GLY A 270 6.83 38.04 0.59
N ALA A 271 5.64 38.02 -0.04
CA ALA A 271 5.31 38.76 -1.25
C ALA A 271 4.58 40.09 -0.94
N GLU A 272 5.20 40.94 -0.13
CA GLU A 272 4.90 42.38 -0.12
C GLU A 272 5.78 43.08 -1.17
N ASP A 273 5.52 42.82 -2.45
CA ASP A 273 5.70 43.81 -3.53
C ASP A 273 5.32 43.20 -4.90
N GLY A 274 4.24 43.74 -5.47
CA GLY A 274 3.85 43.77 -6.89
C GLY A 274 4.07 42.54 -7.78
N ASP A 275 2.98 41.83 -8.10
CA ASP A 275 2.47 41.64 -9.47
C ASP A 275 1.29 40.63 -9.48
N ASP A 276 0.27 40.93 -10.29
CA ASP A 276 -1.09 40.37 -10.28
C ASP A 276 -1.21 38.99 -10.95
N SER A 277 -0.18 38.14 -10.83
CA SER A 277 -0.15 36.80 -11.44
C SER A 277 -0.10 35.69 -10.39
N LYS A 278 -1.14 35.62 -9.55
CA LYS A 278 -1.41 34.49 -8.64
C LYS A 278 -1.68 33.19 -9.42
N LYS A 279 -0.65 32.55 -9.96
CA LYS A 279 -0.67 31.09 -10.16
C LYS A 279 -0.44 30.47 -8.79
N MET A 280 -1.52 30.08 -8.11
CA MET A 280 -1.44 29.13 -6.99
C MET A 280 -0.54 27.98 -7.45
N ILE A 281 0.63 27.85 -6.84
CA ILE A 281 1.45 26.65 -6.95
C ILE A 281 0.64 25.58 -6.24
N ALA A 282 -0.21 24.88 -6.99
CA ALA A 282 -0.97 23.76 -6.48
C ALA A 282 0.05 22.77 -5.93
N SER A 283 0.00 22.50 -4.62
CA SER A 283 0.88 21.53 -3.98
C SER A 283 0.84 20.25 -4.81
N ARG A 284 2.00 19.85 -5.33
CA ARG A 284 2.09 18.68 -6.20
C ARG A 284 1.64 17.50 -5.35
N ARG A 285 0.44 16.98 -5.61
CA ARG A 285 -0.14 15.89 -4.83
C ARG A 285 0.72 14.64 -5.04
N LEU A 286 1.66 14.40 -4.13
CA LEU A 286 2.67 13.33 -4.22
C LEU A 286 2.08 11.93 -4.03
N TYR A 287 0.85 11.84 -3.51
CA TYR A 287 0.18 10.57 -3.22
C TYR A 287 -1.34 10.66 -3.40
N THR A 288 -1.92 9.53 -3.75
CA THR A 288 -3.37 9.34 -3.78
C THR A 288 -3.81 8.61 -2.52
N ARG A 289 -4.93 9.04 -1.93
CA ARG A 289 -5.61 8.31 -0.85
C ARG A 289 -6.99 7.92 -1.34
N LEU A 290 -7.39 6.69 -1.04
CA LEU A 290 -8.76 6.22 -1.28
C LEU A 290 -9.48 6.05 0.06
N ASN A 291 -10.79 6.33 0.06
CA ASN A 291 -11.63 5.98 1.20
C ASN A 291 -12.01 4.50 1.09
N PHE A 292 -11.44 3.67 1.96
CA PHE A 292 -11.67 2.24 2.01
C PHE A 292 -12.42 1.90 3.30
N PRO A 293 -13.76 1.67 3.27
CA PRO A 293 -14.58 1.57 4.46
C PRO A 293 -14.44 0.21 5.17
N VAL A 294 -13.30 -0.02 5.85
CA VAL A 294 -13.04 -1.23 6.66
C VAL A 294 -13.79 -1.17 8.00
N GLY A 295 -14.43 -2.26 8.41
CA GLY A 295 -15.09 -2.39 9.72
C GLY A 295 -16.53 -1.89 9.80
N GLY A 296 -17.13 -1.49 8.67
CA GLY A 296 -18.54 -1.11 8.60
C GLY A 296 -18.91 0.03 9.56
N ALA A 297 -19.95 -0.18 10.37
CA ALA A 297 -20.44 0.81 11.34
C ALA A 297 -19.50 1.00 12.54
N ILE A 298 -18.70 -0.01 12.90
CA ILE A 298 -17.88 -0.01 14.11
C ILE A 298 -16.43 -0.39 13.75
N VAL A 299 -15.65 0.61 13.34
CA VAL A 299 -14.23 0.42 12.98
C VAL A 299 -13.39 -0.14 14.12
N ARG A 300 -13.80 0.11 15.37
CA ARG A 300 -13.12 -0.45 16.56
C ARG A 300 -13.21 -1.96 16.65
N ASN A 301 -14.05 -2.62 15.85
CA ASN A 301 -14.09 -4.08 15.79
C ASN A 301 -12.93 -4.65 14.96
N VAL A 302 -12.34 -3.86 14.07
CA VAL A 302 -11.31 -4.33 13.14
C VAL A 302 -9.91 -3.82 13.47
N SER A 303 -9.80 -2.65 14.09
CA SER A 303 -8.53 -2.05 14.47
C SER A 303 -8.68 -1.19 15.72
N ILE A 304 -7.62 -1.08 16.52
CA ILE A 304 -7.54 -0.15 17.64
C ILE A 304 -7.35 1.30 17.17
N HIS A 305 -6.86 1.49 15.95
CA HIS A 305 -6.51 2.79 15.41
C HIS A 305 -7.74 3.56 14.91
N PRO A 306 -7.68 4.89 14.84
CA PRO A 306 -8.81 5.72 14.40
C PRO A 306 -9.27 5.43 12.98
N LYS A 307 -10.57 5.64 12.72
CA LYS A 307 -11.20 5.51 11.39
C LYS A 307 -10.41 6.23 10.29
N GLY A 308 -9.97 7.46 10.55
CA GLY A 308 -9.26 8.28 9.57
C GLY A 308 -7.94 7.68 9.11
N VAL A 309 -7.28 6.88 9.96
CA VAL A 309 -6.01 6.23 9.67
C VAL A 309 -6.22 4.96 8.84
N ILE A 310 -7.13 4.09 9.29
CA ILE A 310 -7.32 2.76 8.70
C ILE A 310 -8.14 2.80 7.40
N GLN A 311 -9.09 3.72 7.30
CA GLN A 311 -9.97 3.82 6.14
C GLN A 311 -9.45 4.76 5.04
N ARG A 312 -8.26 5.34 5.18
CA ARG A 312 -7.68 6.24 4.18
C ARG A 312 -6.26 5.82 3.76
N PRO A 313 -6.06 4.56 3.32
CA PRO A 313 -4.73 4.10 2.94
C PRO A 313 -4.18 4.88 1.75
N ILE A 314 -2.85 4.86 1.61
CA ILE A 314 -2.16 5.26 0.39
C ILE A 314 -2.58 4.30 -0.71
N PHE A 315 -3.02 4.86 -1.83
CA PHE A 315 -3.35 4.12 -3.03
C PHE A 315 -2.23 4.27 -4.05
N PHE A 316 -1.67 3.13 -4.43
CA PHE A 316 -0.80 3.02 -5.59
C PHE A 316 -1.66 2.57 -6.75
N ASP A 317 -1.70 3.38 -7.81
CA ASP A 317 -2.39 2.98 -9.03
C ASP A 317 -1.71 1.77 -9.66
N VAL A 318 -2.43 1.06 -10.54
CA VAL A 318 -1.85 -0.05 -11.28
C VAL A 318 -0.61 0.43 -12.05
N PRO A 319 0.46 -0.38 -12.13
CA PRO A 319 1.61 -0.03 -12.94
C PRO A 319 1.15 0.33 -14.35
N ILE A 320 1.38 1.57 -14.75
CA ILE A 320 1.06 2.00 -16.12
C ILE A 320 2.00 1.20 -17.03
N ARG A 321 1.41 0.50 -17.99
CA ARG A 321 2.20 -0.22 -18.98
C ARG A 321 2.89 0.82 -19.86
N HIS A 322 4.20 0.96 -19.70
CA HIS A 322 5.06 1.72 -20.63
C HIS A 322 5.61 0.75 -21.69
N PRO A 323 4.96 0.60 -22.86
CA PRO A 323 5.39 -0.36 -23.88
C PRO A 323 6.80 -0.07 -24.40
N ASP A 324 7.15 1.21 -24.54
CA ASP A 324 8.45 1.66 -25.05
C ASP A 324 9.58 1.32 -24.10
N LEU A 325 9.41 1.64 -22.81
CA LEU A 325 10.36 1.29 -21.76
C LEU A 325 10.55 -0.24 -21.68
N ARG A 326 9.43 -0.98 -21.76
CA ARG A 326 9.48 -2.45 -21.77
C ARG A 326 10.22 -2.98 -22.99
N ALA A 327 10.05 -2.38 -24.17
CA ALA A 327 10.74 -2.77 -25.39
C ALA A 327 12.24 -2.51 -25.29
N ALA A 328 12.65 -1.30 -24.84
CA ALA A 328 14.04 -0.93 -24.63
C ALA A 328 14.73 -1.84 -23.60
N TRP A 329 14.09 -2.11 -22.45
CA TRP A 329 14.66 -3.02 -21.45
C TRP A 329 14.67 -4.48 -21.91
N ALA A 330 13.65 -4.94 -22.64
CA ALA A 330 13.65 -6.27 -23.20
C ALA A 330 14.79 -6.45 -24.22
N PHE A 331 15.10 -5.41 -25.00
CA PHE A 331 16.19 -5.39 -25.96
C PHE A 331 17.57 -5.59 -25.30
N VAL A 332 17.77 -5.17 -24.04
CA VAL A 332 19.02 -5.44 -23.31
C VAL A 332 19.29 -6.95 -23.20
N TYR A 333 18.27 -7.73 -22.86
CA TYR A 333 18.41 -9.16 -22.58
C TYR A 333 18.10 -10.08 -23.76
N LYS A 334 17.38 -9.59 -24.78
CA LYS A 334 16.86 -10.42 -25.86
C LYS A 334 17.31 -9.86 -27.22
N PRO A 335 17.71 -10.74 -28.16
CA PRO A 335 17.98 -10.31 -29.52
C PRO A 335 16.72 -9.79 -30.18
N LEU A 336 16.91 -8.86 -31.10
CA LEU A 336 15.83 -8.29 -31.88
C LEU A 336 15.08 -9.38 -32.65
N ARG A 337 13.74 -9.36 -32.54
CA ARG A 337 12.86 -10.27 -33.28
C ARG A 337 11.91 -9.45 -34.13
N LEU A 338 11.96 -9.68 -35.44
CA LEU A 338 11.02 -9.07 -36.36
C LEU A 338 9.61 -9.57 -36.09
N PHE A 339 8.67 -8.63 -36.04
CA PHE A 339 7.26 -8.91 -35.90
C PHE A 339 6.54 -8.48 -37.17
N ILE A 340 6.24 -9.46 -38.02
CA ILE A 340 5.40 -9.29 -39.21
C ILE A 340 3.99 -9.74 -38.83
N HIS A 341 3.01 -8.85 -38.98
CA HIS A 341 1.63 -9.16 -38.62
C HIS A 341 1.08 -10.30 -39.48
N ARG A 342 0.20 -11.12 -38.91
CA ARG A 342 -0.42 -12.25 -39.62
C ARG A 342 -1.11 -11.80 -40.91
N ASP A 343 -1.76 -10.64 -40.89
CA ASP A 343 -2.44 -10.07 -42.06
C ASP A 343 -1.46 -9.70 -43.17
N GLN A 344 -0.27 -9.19 -42.82
CA GLN A 344 0.79 -8.89 -43.79
C GLN A 344 1.39 -10.18 -44.38
N ILE A 345 1.57 -11.22 -43.56
CA ILE A 345 2.01 -12.54 -44.04
C ILE A 345 0.98 -13.13 -45.01
N GLU A 346 -0.30 -12.97 -44.71
CA GLU A 346 -1.40 -13.46 -45.52
C GLU A 346 -1.52 -12.69 -46.86
N LEU A 347 -1.41 -11.37 -46.83
CA LEU A 347 -1.35 -10.54 -48.05
C LEU A 347 -0.16 -10.93 -48.92
N TYR A 348 1.00 -11.17 -48.30
CA TYR A 348 2.19 -11.61 -49.01
C TYR A 348 1.99 -12.99 -49.63
N ARG A 349 1.38 -13.93 -48.90
CA ARG A 349 1.01 -15.27 -49.42
C ARG A 349 0.10 -15.17 -50.64
N GLN A 350 -0.97 -14.38 -50.56
CA GLN A 350 -1.90 -14.17 -51.69
C GLN A 350 -1.21 -13.55 -52.89
N HIS A 351 -0.30 -12.61 -52.67
CA HIS A 351 0.49 -11.99 -53.73
C HIS A 351 1.30 -13.06 -54.49
N ILE A 352 2.05 -13.91 -53.79
CA ILE A 352 2.89 -14.94 -54.42
C ILE A 352 2.03 -16.02 -55.09
N GLU A 353 0.92 -16.45 -54.48
CA GLU A 353 0.01 -17.44 -55.09
C GLU A 353 -0.63 -16.91 -56.38
N GLY A 354 -0.80 -15.59 -56.50
CA GLY A 354 -1.29 -14.94 -57.71
C GLY A 354 -0.24 -14.72 -58.80
N LEU A 355 1.05 -14.97 -58.54
CA LEU A 355 2.10 -14.77 -59.54
C LEU A 355 2.14 -15.94 -60.55
N PRO A 356 2.34 -15.66 -61.86
CA PRO A 356 2.61 -16.70 -62.85
C PRO A 356 3.84 -17.54 -62.47
N ASP A 357 3.82 -18.84 -62.77
CA ASP A 357 4.94 -19.76 -62.48
C ASP A 357 6.26 -19.28 -63.10
N SER A 358 6.20 -18.66 -64.29
CA SER A 358 7.36 -18.06 -64.98
C SER A 358 8.03 -16.91 -64.22
N ILE A 359 7.29 -16.23 -63.34
CA ILE A 359 7.81 -15.19 -62.45
C ILE A 359 8.21 -15.79 -61.11
N ARG A 360 7.41 -16.73 -60.58
CA ARG A 360 7.65 -17.40 -59.30
C ARG A 360 8.94 -18.22 -59.29
N GLU A 361 9.25 -18.89 -60.40
CA GLU A 361 10.45 -19.74 -60.52
C GLU A 361 11.67 -18.98 -61.07
N SER A 362 11.53 -17.68 -61.33
CA SER A 362 12.57 -16.85 -61.92
C SER A 362 13.27 -15.95 -60.89
N SER A 363 14.60 -15.91 -60.98
CA SER A 363 15.47 -14.96 -60.28
C SER A 363 15.78 -13.71 -61.12
N ALA A 364 15.14 -13.55 -62.29
CA ALA A 364 15.38 -12.43 -63.19
C ALA A 364 15.01 -11.07 -62.56
N ALA A 365 15.64 -10.00 -63.06
CA ALA A 365 15.40 -8.64 -62.58
C ALA A 365 13.92 -8.22 -62.62
N THR A 366 13.14 -8.76 -63.56
CA THR A 366 11.69 -8.54 -63.65
C THR A 366 10.94 -9.13 -62.46
N ALA A 367 11.29 -10.32 -62.00
CA ALA A 367 10.66 -10.95 -60.83
C ALA A 367 10.95 -10.16 -59.55
N ILE A 368 12.19 -9.67 -59.38
CA ILE A 368 12.55 -8.78 -58.26
C ILE A 368 11.75 -7.47 -58.32
N LYS A 369 11.54 -6.89 -59.50
CA LYS A 369 10.73 -5.66 -59.65
C LYS A 369 9.27 -5.89 -59.25
N VAL A 370 8.69 -7.04 -59.59
CA VAL A 370 7.32 -7.39 -59.23
C VAL A 370 7.18 -7.54 -57.72
N GLU A 371 8.10 -8.27 -57.07
CA GLU A 371 8.12 -8.40 -55.60
C GLU A 371 8.24 -7.03 -54.93
N ARG A 372 9.14 -6.16 -55.39
CA ARG A 372 9.31 -4.79 -54.84
C ARG A 372 8.04 -3.94 -54.91
N ALA A 373 7.17 -4.20 -55.89
CA ALA A 373 5.89 -3.50 -56.04
C ALA A 373 4.76 -4.15 -55.23
N GLY A 374 4.99 -5.32 -54.63
CA GLY A 374 4.03 -6.07 -53.83
C GLY A 374 4.11 -5.78 -52.32
N PRO A 375 3.47 -6.62 -51.48
CA PRO A 375 3.34 -6.42 -50.03
C PRO A 375 4.68 -6.37 -49.27
N ILE A 376 5.76 -6.88 -49.85
CA ILE A 376 7.10 -6.82 -49.24
C ILE A 376 7.56 -5.38 -48.98
N ARG A 377 7.08 -4.41 -49.78
CA ARG A 377 7.39 -2.99 -49.60
C ARG A 377 6.88 -2.46 -48.29
N GLU A 378 5.62 -2.72 -47.97
CA GLU A 378 4.99 -2.30 -46.72
C GLU A 378 5.63 -2.98 -45.52
N ILE A 379 5.96 -4.27 -45.65
CA ILE A 379 6.66 -5.02 -44.61
C ILE A 379 8.05 -4.41 -44.34
N ALA A 380 8.86 -4.18 -45.38
CA ALA A 380 10.21 -3.64 -45.23
C ALA A 380 10.21 -2.23 -44.63
N ILE A 381 9.34 -1.34 -45.11
CA ILE A 381 9.20 0.03 -44.57
C ILE A 381 8.72 -0.02 -43.12
N GLY A 382 7.71 -0.83 -42.81
CA GLY A 382 7.17 -0.95 -41.45
C GLY A 382 8.18 -1.51 -40.46
N GLN A 383 8.98 -2.52 -40.85
CA GLN A 383 10.06 -3.02 -39.99
C GLN A 383 11.13 -1.93 -39.77
N HIS A 384 11.52 -1.20 -40.81
CA HIS A 384 12.48 -0.10 -40.66
C HIS A 384 12.00 0.97 -39.67
N GLN A 385 10.74 1.40 -39.78
CA GLN A 385 10.13 2.35 -38.84
C GLN A 385 10.17 1.85 -37.39
N GLN A 386 9.82 0.57 -37.16
CA GLN A 386 9.92 -0.03 -35.83
C GLN A 386 11.36 -0.06 -35.28
N MET A 387 12.37 -0.28 -36.14
CA MET A 387 13.78 -0.23 -35.72
C MET A 387 14.19 1.20 -35.33
N MET A 388 13.74 2.20 -36.08
CA MET A 388 14.00 3.61 -35.79
C MET A 388 13.36 4.05 -34.47
N GLU A 389 12.09 3.68 -34.24
CA GLU A 389 11.38 3.93 -32.99
C GLU A 389 12.07 3.28 -31.80
N LEU A 390 12.48 2.01 -31.92
CA LEU A 390 13.23 1.32 -30.88
C LEU A 390 14.58 2.00 -30.59
N ALA A 391 15.32 2.43 -31.63
CA ALA A 391 16.58 3.15 -31.46
C ALA A 391 16.40 4.52 -30.79
N ALA A 392 15.29 5.22 -31.05
CA ALA A 392 14.95 6.45 -30.33
C ALA A 392 14.66 6.15 -28.86
N ASN A 393 13.81 5.16 -28.59
CA ASN A 393 13.46 4.76 -27.23
C ASN A 393 14.68 4.31 -26.41
N ILE A 394 15.61 3.57 -27.02
CA ILE A 394 16.87 3.13 -26.39
C ILE A 394 17.73 4.32 -25.98
N ARG A 395 17.82 5.36 -26.83
CA ARG A 395 18.61 6.57 -26.54
C ARG A 395 18.05 7.40 -25.40
N GLU A 396 16.73 7.42 -25.24
CA GLU A 396 16.04 8.18 -24.19
C GLU A 396 15.87 7.38 -22.88
N THR A 397 16.15 6.07 -22.91
CA THR A 397 15.94 5.17 -21.76
C THR A 397 17.23 4.88 -21.02
N GLU A 398 17.26 5.19 -19.73
CA GLU A 398 18.28 4.69 -18.83
C GLU A 398 17.97 3.26 -18.38
N PHE A 399 19.00 2.43 -18.28
CA PHE A 399 18.93 1.07 -17.76
C PHE A 399 19.52 1.01 -16.35
N ARG A 400 18.71 0.56 -15.39
CA ARG A 400 19.14 0.44 -14.00
C ARG A 400 19.81 -0.91 -13.77
N ASP A 401 21.09 -0.88 -13.37
CA ASP A 401 21.89 -2.06 -13.03
C ASP A 401 22.32 -1.98 -11.56
N GLY A 402 21.49 -2.54 -10.67
CA GLY A 402 21.64 -2.34 -9.23
C GLY A 402 21.30 -0.90 -8.81
N ASP A 403 22.30 -0.19 -8.29
CA ASP A 403 22.18 1.20 -7.82
C ASP A 403 22.65 2.24 -8.85
N GLU A 404 23.18 1.81 -9.98
CA GLU A 404 23.68 2.68 -11.05
C GLU A 404 22.71 2.74 -12.24
N ASN A 405 22.57 3.92 -12.84
CA ASN A 405 21.89 4.10 -14.12
C ASN A 405 22.95 4.12 -15.23
N ARG A 406 22.78 3.25 -16.22
CA ARG A 406 23.66 3.13 -17.39
C ARG A 406 22.87 3.40 -18.66
N GLN A 407 23.55 3.94 -19.66
CA GLN A 407 22.97 4.06 -20.99
C GLN A 407 22.93 2.68 -21.66
N ILE A 408 21.88 2.43 -22.45
CA ILE A 408 21.79 1.19 -23.23
C ILE A 408 22.70 1.34 -24.45
N ASP A 409 23.89 0.73 -24.37
CA ASP A 409 24.91 0.74 -25.41
C ASP A 409 25.36 -0.69 -25.79
N GLU A 410 26.25 -0.80 -26.77
CA GLU A 410 26.81 -2.07 -27.22
C GLU A 410 27.47 -2.86 -26.08
N VAL A 411 28.21 -2.18 -25.21
CA VAL A 411 28.92 -2.79 -24.08
C VAL A 411 27.93 -3.48 -23.14
N LEU A 412 26.85 -2.79 -22.79
CA LEU A 412 25.79 -3.34 -21.94
C LEU A 412 25.13 -4.57 -22.59
N LEU A 413 24.90 -4.57 -23.91
CA LEU A 413 24.35 -5.74 -24.61
C LEU A 413 25.28 -6.95 -24.51
N PHE A 414 26.59 -6.77 -24.71
CA PHE A 414 27.56 -7.85 -24.59
C PHE A 414 27.67 -8.39 -23.16
N GLU A 415 27.54 -7.55 -22.15
CA GLU A 415 27.56 -7.97 -20.74
C GLU A 415 26.32 -8.76 -20.34
N LYS A 416 25.13 -8.32 -20.78
CA LYS A 416 23.84 -8.85 -20.27
C LYS A 416 23.29 -10.01 -21.08
N ARG A 417 23.75 -10.23 -22.31
CA ARG A 417 23.24 -11.30 -23.18
C ARG A 417 24.10 -12.55 -23.11
N ALA A 418 23.44 -13.71 -23.10
CA ALA A 418 24.12 -15.01 -23.15
C ALA A 418 24.76 -15.30 -24.53
N ASN A 419 24.22 -14.69 -25.59
CA ASN A 419 24.76 -14.74 -26.95
C ASN A 419 25.15 -13.33 -27.39
N PRO A 420 26.24 -13.16 -28.15
CA PRO A 420 26.66 -11.85 -28.62
C PRO A 420 25.55 -11.18 -29.46
N PRO A 421 25.37 -9.85 -29.35
CA PRO A 421 24.43 -9.10 -30.17
C PRO A 421 24.72 -9.29 -31.66
N GLY A 422 23.67 -9.50 -32.45
CA GLY A 422 23.78 -9.64 -33.90
C GLY A 422 23.92 -8.29 -34.60
N PRO A 423 24.20 -8.25 -35.92
CA PRO A 423 24.40 -7.00 -36.64
C PRO A 423 23.19 -6.05 -36.60
N LEU A 424 21.97 -6.58 -36.57
CA LEU A 424 20.76 -5.76 -36.40
C LEU A 424 20.65 -5.13 -35.02
N ASP A 425 21.06 -5.85 -33.97
CA ASP A 425 21.07 -5.29 -32.62
C ASP A 425 22.07 -4.13 -32.55
N LEU A 426 23.25 -4.31 -33.11
CA LEU A 426 24.31 -3.29 -33.15
C LEU A 426 23.89 -2.05 -33.96
N ALA A 427 23.22 -2.25 -35.09
CA ALA A 427 22.68 -1.15 -35.89
C ALA A 427 21.64 -0.32 -35.09
N VAL A 428 20.73 -1.00 -34.37
CA VAL A 428 19.67 -0.34 -33.59
C VAL A 428 20.23 0.37 -32.37
N VAL A 429 21.12 -0.27 -31.59
CA VAL A 429 21.68 0.34 -30.37
C VAL A 429 22.55 1.55 -30.69
N ASN A 430 23.30 1.50 -31.78
CA ASN A 430 24.15 2.60 -32.23
C ASN A 430 23.37 3.65 -33.05
N GLY A 431 22.12 3.37 -33.42
CA GLY A 431 21.32 4.23 -34.30
C GLY A 431 21.93 4.39 -35.71
N HIS A 432 22.70 3.40 -36.17
CA HIS A 432 23.39 3.41 -37.46
C HIS A 432 22.64 2.55 -38.47
N PHE A 433 21.96 3.20 -39.40
CA PHE A 433 21.13 2.55 -40.43
C PHE A 433 21.77 2.71 -41.80
N ASP A 434 22.82 1.93 -42.07
CA ASP A 434 23.58 1.97 -43.31
C ASP A 434 23.22 0.80 -44.27
N GLN A 435 24.02 0.62 -45.32
CA GLN A 435 23.81 -0.47 -46.27
C GLN A 435 23.94 -1.86 -45.62
N SER A 436 24.82 -2.03 -44.62
CA SER A 436 24.97 -3.28 -43.89
C SER A 436 23.72 -3.61 -43.07
N TYR A 437 23.11 -2.60 -42.45
CA TYR A 437 21.79 -2.72 -41.83
C TYR A 437 20.72 -3.13 -42.84
N ALA A 438 20.66 -2.49 -44.01
CA ALA A 438 19.68 -2.81 -45.05
C ALA A 438 19.75 -4.28 -45.48
N ILE A 439 20.97 -4.80 -45.70
CA ILE A 439 21.23 -6.19 -46.06
C ILE A 439 20.73 -7.11 -44.94
N THR A 440 21.17 -6.86 -43.70
CA THR A 440 20.84 -7.75 -42.57
C THR A 440 19.34 -7.75 -42.26
N LEU A 441 18.66 -6.59 -42.36
CA LEU A 441 17.22 -6.51 -42.14
C LEU A 441 16.46 -7.23 -43.25
N ALA A 442 16.88 -7.06 -44.50
CA ALA A 442 16.28 -7.76 -45.63
C ALA A 442 16.39 -9.28 -45.51
N GLU A 443 17.56 -9.79 -45.10
CA GLU A 443 17.75 -11.22 -44.84
C GLU A 443 16.86 -11.73 -43.70
N ALA A 444 16.73 -10.96 -42.62
CA ALA A 444 15.87 -11.31 -41.49
C ALA A 444 14.37 -11.32 -41.89
N ILE A 445 13.93 -10.35 -42.71
CA ILE A 445 12.57 -10.32 -43.28
C ILE A 445 12.35 -11.56 -44.14
N ALA A 446 13.30 -11.87 -45.03
CA ALA A 446 13.21 -13.02 -45.92
C ALA A 446 13.13 -14.33 -45.15
N MET A 447 13.98 -14.51 -44.14
CA MET A 447 13.94 -15.68 -43.25
C MET A 447 12.61 -15.80 -42.52
N ARG A 448 12.06 -14.68 -42.04
CA ARG A 448 10.80 -14.69 -41.31
C ARG A 448 9.63 -15.06 -42.22
N LEU A 449 9.56 -14.51 -43.42
CA LEU A 449 8.52 -14.82 -44.39
C LEU A 449 8.66 -16.27 -44.88
N TYR A 450 9.88 -16.70 -45.20
CA TYR A 450 10.17 -18.07 -45.62
C TYR A 450 9.71 -19.12 -44.59
N ALA A 451 9.93 -18.85 -43.30
CA ALA A 451 9.51 -19.74 -42.22
C ALA A 451 7.99 -19.70 -41.93
N SER A 452 7.29 -18.66 -42.38
CA SER A 452 5.89 -18.41 -42.00
C SER A 452 4.88 -18.61 -43.14
N VAL A 453 5.33 -18.57 -44.40
CA VAL A 453 4.49 -18.69 -45.59
C VAL A 453 4.56 -20.12 -46.12
N PHE A 454 3.39 -20.75 -46.26
CA PHE A 454 3.23 -22.05 -46.89
C PHE A 454 2.33 -21.92 -48.12
N MET A 455 2.70 -22.59 -49.21
CA MET A 455 2.08 -22.46 -50.53
C MET A 455 1.21 -23.68 -50.86
N GLY A 456 0.02 -23.43 -51.42
CA GLY A 456 -0.86 -24.46 -51.99
C GLY A 456 -1.62 -25.31 -50.96
N ARG A 457 -2.51 -26.20 -51.45
CA ARG A 457 -3.39 -27.04 -50.60
C ARG A 457 -2.64 -27.98 -49.66
N GLU A 458 -1.42 -28.36 -50.02
CA GLU A 458 -0.54 -29.23 -49.22
C GLU A 458 0.38 -28.47 -48.26
N LYS A 459 0.28 -27.13 -48.18
CA LYS A 459 1.13 -26.27 -47.33
C LYS A 459 2.63 -26.54 -47.51
N ARG A 460 3.11 -26.54 -48.75
CA ARG A 460 4.54 -26.74 -49.03
C ARG A 460 5.32 -25.46 -48.65
N PRO A 461 6.51 -25.58 -48.05
CA PRO A 461 7.35 -24.41 -47.78
C PRO A 461 7.77 -23.72 -49.09
N MET A 462 8.10 -22.43 -49.02
CA MET A 462 8.62 -21.68 -50.16
C MET A 462 9.93 -22.30 -50.70
N HIS A 463 10.26 -22.01 -51.97
CA HIS A 463 11.52 -22.47 -52.55
C HIS A 463 12.68 -21.56 -52.12
N GLN A 464 13.92 -22.08 -52.07
CA GLN A 464 15.09 -21.30 -51.67
C GLN A 464 15.31 -20.06 -52.58
N THR A 465 14.98 -20.19 -53.86
CA THR A 465 15.02 -19.10 -54.84
C THR A 465 14.06 -17.96 -54.52
N ASP A 466 12.95 -18.25 -53.82
CA ASP A 466 12.03 -17.20 -53.36
C ASP A 466 12.65 -16.40 -52.20
N ARG A 467 13.31 -17.08 -51.26
CA ARG A 467 14.00 -16.42 -50.14
C ARG A 467 15.02 -15.42 -50.63
N ASP A 468 15.86 -15.79 -51.60
CA ASP A 468 16.90 -14.92 -52.13
C ASP A 468 16.28 -13.73 -52.90
N ARG A 469 15.20 -13.96 -53.66
CA ARG A 469 14.45 -12.91 -54.34
C ARG A 469 13.85 -11.91 -53.34
N ILE A 470 13.25 -12.40 -52.25
CA ILE A 470 12.67 -11.59 -51.16
C ILE A 470 13.74 -10.74 -50.50
N ALA A 471 14.89 -11.33 -50.15
CA ALA A 471 16.00 -10.60 -49.56
C ALA A 471 16.48 -9.47 -50.49
N VAL A 472 16.71 -9.75 -51.77
CA VAL A 472 17.16 -8.72 -52.73
C VAL A 472 16.09 -7.65 -52.96
N ALA A 473 14.81 -8.01 -52.99
CA ALA A 473 13.71 -7.06 -53.13
C ALA A 473 13.60 -6.13 -51.91
N ALA A 474 13.61 -6.70 -50.69
CA ALA A 474 13.57 -5.94 -49.44
C ALA A 474 14.81 -5.04 -49.29
N GLN A 475 16.01 -5.55 -49.59
CA GLN A 475 17.24 -4.76 -49.55
C GLN A 475 17.14 -3.51 -50.44
N LYS A 476 16.72 -3.67 -51.70
CA LYS A 476 16.55 -2.54 -52.63
C LYS A 476 15.42 -1.58 -52.25
N ILE A 477 14.50 -1.98 -51.38
CA ILE A 477 13.49 -1.08 -50.82
C ILE A 477 14.11 -0.28 -49.68
N LEU A 478 14.87 -0.94 -48.80
CA LEU A 478 15.56 -0.33 -47.66
C LEU A 478 16.66 0.64 -48.14
N GLU A 479 17.49 0.25 -49.10
CA GLU A 479 18.52 1.13 -49.71
C GLU A 479 17.93 2.38 -50.39
N ASN A 480 16.63 2.36 -50.74
CA ASN A 480 15.98 3.53 -51.34
C ASN A 480 15.43 4.52 -50.30
N ILE A 481 15.30 4.11 -49.04
CA ILE A 481 14.75 4.93 -47.95
C ILE A 481 15.80 5.38 -46.94
N LEU A 482 16.93 4.66 -46.88
CA LEU A 482 18.17 5.11 -46.24
C LEU A 482 18.86 6.13 -47.13
#